data_AF-A0A2P5D8F9-F1
#
_entry.id   AF-A0A2P5D8F9-F1
#
_cell.length_a   1.000
_cell.length_b   1.000
_cell.length_c   1.000
_cell.angle_alpha   90.00
_cell.angle_beta   90.00
_cell.angle_gamma   90.00
#
_symmetry.space_group_name_H-M   'P 1'
#
loop_
_entity.id
_entity.type
_entity.pdbx_description
1 polymer ?
#
loop_
_entity_poly.entity_id
_entity_poly.type
_entity_poly.pdbx_seq_one_letter_code
_entity_poly.pdbx_strand_id
1 'polypeptide(L)'
;MTQIHGLNPGHEHYACLVDLIGRAGGLDEARREVAKKLFELEPDNGGNYVLLSNMYKDNGSLEEADEITRSMGINRIRKDHGCCWIDVDNKTFVFTVNDKLNLRMA
;
A
#
# COMPACT_ATOMS: atom_id res chain seq x y z
N MET A 1 -16.85 -17.86 -5.80
CA MET A 1 -16.54 -17.55 -7.22
C MET A 1 -15.41 -16.54 -7.17
N THR A 2 -14.18 -16.75 -7.64
CA THR A 2 -13.69 -17.45 -8.83
C THR A 2 -12.28 -18.01 -8.56
N GLN A 3 -12.11 -19.34 -8.62
CA GLN A 3 -10.80 -19.97 -8.84
C GLN A 3 -10.78 -20.41 -10.31
N ILE A 4 -10.32 -19.52 -11.18
CA ILE A 4 -9.99 -19.87 -12.56
C ILE A 4 -8.46 -19.77 -12.56
N HIS A 5 -7.76 -20.88 -12.81
CA HIS A 5 -6.29 -21.03 -12.78
C HIS A 5 -5.59 -21.43 -11.47
N GLY A 6 -6.29 -21.63 -10.34
CA GLY A 6 -5.68 -22.13 -9.10
C GLY A 6 -4.66 -21.19 -8.44
N LEU A 7 -4.58 -19.94 -8.90
CA LEU A 7 -3.75 -18.89 -8.31
C LEU A 7 -4.57 -18.19 -7.23
N ASN A 8 -4.01 -18.08 -6.02
CA ASN A 8 -4.56 -17.23 -4.96
C ASN A 8 -3.82 -15.88 -5.03
N PRO A 9 -4.46 -14.79 -5.50
CA PRO A 9 -3.78 -13.51 -5.67
C PRO A 9 -3.26 -13.00 -4.33
N GLY A 10 -1.95 -12.73 -4.26
CA GLY A 10 -1.31 -12.06 -3.14
C GLY A 10 -1.55 -10.55 -3.12
N HIS A 11 -1.05 -9.89 -2.08
CA HIS A 11 -1.15 -8.44 -1.90
C HIS A 11 -0.59 -7.64 -3.10
N GLU A 12 0.50 -8.10 -3.70
CA GLU A 12 1.10 -7.48 -4.89
C GLU A 12 0.14 -7.41 -6.08
N HIS A 13 -0.72 -8.43 -6.24
CA HIS A 13 -1.69 -8.49 -7.33
C HIS A 13 -2.84 -7.49 -7.12
N TYR A 14 -3.33 -7.34 -5.88
CA TYR A 14 -4.36 -6.36 -5.56
C TYR A 14 -3.82 -4.92 -5.64
N ALA A 15 -2.58 -4.68 -5.21
CA ALA A 15 -1.93 -3.38 -5.34
C ALA A 15 -1.81 -2.95 -6.83
N CYS A 16 -1.39 -3.86 -7.71
CA CYS A 16 -1.38 -3.61 -9.15
C CYS A 16 -2.78 -3.30 -9.69
N LEU A 17 -3.81 -4.03 -9.22
CA LEU A 17 -5.18 -3.81 -9.67
C LEU A 17 -5.72 -2.44 -9.25
N VAL A 18 -5.42 -1.99 -8.02
CA VAL A 18 -5.77 -0.63 -7.57
C VAL A 18 -5.16 0.45 -8.47
N ASP A 19 -3.87 0.33 -8.81
CA ASP A 19 -3.17 1.30 -9.65
C ASP A 19 -3.74 1.31 -11.07
N LEU A 20 -3.96 0.13 -11.66
CA LEU A 20 -4.55 -0.01 -12.99
C LEU A 20 -5.95 0.61 -13.06
N ILE A 21 -6.80 0.34 -12.06
CA ILE A 21 -8.14 0.90 -11.98
C ILE A 21 -8.08 2.43 -11.84
N GLY A 22 -7.17 2.94 -11.00
CA GLY A 22 -6.98 4.38 -10.82
C GLY A 22 -6.60 5.09 -12.13
N ARG A 23 -5.68 4.49 -12.91
CA ARG A 23 -5.25 5.05 -14.21
C ARG A 23 -6.33 4.99 -15.29
N ALA A 24 -7.24 4.02 -15.20
CA ALA A 24 -8.36 3.89 -16.14
C ALA A 24 -9.42 4.99 -15.97
N GLY A 25 -9.37 5.78 -14.88
CA GLY A 25 -10.09 7.05 -14.75
C GLY A 25 -11.60 6.95 -14.56
N GLY A 26 -12.15 5.80 -14.13
CA GLY A 26 -13.61 5.66 -14.10
C GLY A 26 -14.23 4.53 -13.26
N LEU A 27 -13.52 3.91 -12.33
CA LEU A 27 -14.09 2.85 -11.49
C LEU A 27 -13.72 3.03 -10.01
N ASP A 28 -14.03 4.19 -9.43
CA ASP A 28 -13.68 4.49 -8.04
C ASP A 28 -14.26 3.48 -7.04
N GLU A 29 -15.43 2.93 -7.34
CA GLU A 29 -16.04 1.90 -6.51
C GLU A 29 -15.27 0.58 -6.56
N ALA A 30 -14.91 0.11 -7.75
CA ALA A 30 -14.06 -1.09 -7.89
C ALA A 30 -12.69 -0.87 -7.24
N ARG A 31 -12.12 0.33 -7.39
CA ARG A 31 -10.84 0.72 -6.77
C ARG A 31 -10.92 0.61 -5.25
N ARG A 32 -12.01 1.09 -4.64
CA ARG A 32 -12.26 1.01 -3.19
C ARG A 32 -12.42 -0.41 -2.71
N GLU A 33 -13.21 -1.24 -3.39
CA GLU A 33 -13.43 -2.63 -2.98
C GLU A 33 -12.14 -3.46 -3.03
N VAL A 34 -11.31 -3.24 -4.05
CA VAL A 34 -9.99 -3.86 -4.17
C VAL A 34 -9.05 -3.37 -3.05
N ALA A 35 -9.06 -2.07 -2.72
CA ALA A 35 -8.25 -1.52 -1.64
C ALA A 35 -8.68 -2.01 -0.25
N LYS A 36 -9.98 -2.14 0.01
CA LYS A 36 -10.50 -2.77 1.23
C LYS A 36 -10.04 -4.22 1.32
N LYS A 37 -10.04 -4.95 0.19
CA LYS A 37 -9.56 -6.33 0.19
C LYS A 37 -8.07 -6.42 0.52
N LEU A 38 -7.27 -5.52 -0.03
CA LEU A 38 -5.84 -5.41 0.26
C LEU A 38 -5.60 -5.09 1.76
N PHE A 39 -6.42 -4.22 2.34
CA PHE A 39 -6.39 -3.91 3.77
C PHE A 39 -6.70 -5.13 4.65
N GLU A 40 -7.70 -5.93 4.30
CA GLU A 40 -8.01 -7.19 5.03
C GLU A 40 -6.88 -8.23 4.93
N LEU A 41 -6.16 -8.26 3.79
CA LEU A 41 -5.09 -9.22 3.55
C LEU A 41 -3.80 -8.86 4.31
N GLU A 42 -3.50 -7.56 4.44
CA GLU A 42 -2.32 -7.07 5.14
C GLU A 42 -2.67 -5.91 6.09
N PRO A 43 -3.29 -6.21 7.24
CA PRO A 43 -3.76 -5.21 8.19
C PRO A 43 -2.63 -4.47 8.92
N ASP A 44 -1.39 -4.97 8.83
CA ASP A 44 -0.20 -4.36 9.42
C ASP A 44 0.60 -3.51 8.41
N ASN A 45 0.20 -3.51 7.13
CA ASN A 45 0.88 -2.76 6.09
C ASN A 45 0.40 -1.29 6.08
N GLY A 46 1.24 -0.38 6.58
CA GLY A 46 0.93 1.04 6.62
C GLY A 46 0.72 1.70 5.25
N GLY A 47 1.21 1.09 4.17
CA GLY A 47 0.90 1.51 2.80
C GLY A 47 -0.59 1.41 2.47
N ASN A 48 -1.26 0.36 2.95
CA ASN A 48 -2.67 0.09 2.68
C ASN A 48 -3.60 1.11 3.35
N TYR A 49 -3.29 1.52 4.58
CA TYR A 49 -4.03 2.58 5.26
C TYR A 49 -3.93 3.90 4.51
N VAL A 50 -2.71 4.28 4.09
CA VAL A 50 -2.50 5.53 3.36
C VAL A 50 -3.23 5.50 2.02
N LEU A 51 -3.16 4.37 1.32
CA LEU A 51 -3.86 4.17 0.05
C LEU A 51 -5.38 4.34 0.22
N LEU A 52 -5.98 3.67 1.21
CA LEU A 52 -7.43 3.72 1.45
C LEU A 52 -7.88 5.13 1.93
N SER A 53 -7.10 5.77 2.81
CA SER A 53 -7.38 7.15 3.25
C SER A 53 -7.36 8.14 2.08
N ASN A 54 -6.39 8.02 1.17
CA ASN A 54 -6.33 8.87 -0.02
C ASN A 54 -7.52 8.66 -0.94
N MET A 55 -7.98 7.43 -1.15
CA MET A 55 -9.18 7.17 -1.95
C MET A 55 -10.43 7.81 -1.35
N TYR A 56 -10.59 7.75 -0.03
CA TYR A 56 -11.71 8.42 0.64
C TYR A 56 -11.62 9.94 0.48
N LYS A 57 -10.43 10.53 0.57
CA LYS A 57 -10.22 11.97 0.31
C LYS A 57 -10.54 12.36 -1.13
N ASP A 58 -10.09 11.58 -2.11
CA ASP A 58 -10.33 11.82 -3.54
C ASP A 58 -11.84 11.89 -3.85
N ASN A 59 -12.67 11.12 -3.13
CA ASN A 59 -14.11 11.08 -3.30
C ASN A 59 -14.90 12.02 -2.35
N GLY A 60 -14.21 12.84 -1.55
CA GLY A 60 -14.85 13.76 -0.59
C GLY A 60 -15.35 13.12 0.70
N SER A 61 -15.12 11.81 0.89
CA SER A 61 -15.41 11.04 2.10
C SER A 61 -14.37 11.32 3.21
N LEU A 62 -14.36 12.55 3.72
CA LEU A 62 -13.32 12.99 4.67
C LEU A 62 -13.42 12.28 6.03
N GLU A 63 -14.62 11.91 6.46
CA GLU A 63 -14.85 11.25 7.75
C GLU A 63 -14.22 9.85 7.76
N GLU A 64 -14.43 9.08 6.70
CA GLU A 64 -13.84 7.75 6.52
C GLU A 64 -12.31 7.85 6.39
N ALA A 65 -11.79 8.87 5.71
CA ALA A 65 -10.36 9.10 5.60
C ALA A 65 -9.70 9.39 6.97
N ASP A 66 -10.40 10.12 7.83
CA ASP A 66 -9.98 10.43 9.19
C ASP A 66 -10.03 9.19 10.08
N GLU A 67 -11.05 8.35 9.96
CA GLU A 67 -11.14 7.07 10.67
C GLU A 67 -9.97 6.14 10.34
N ILE A 68 -9.63 6.01 9.05
CA ILE A 68 -8.45 5.23 8.63
C ILE A 68 -7.17 5.82 9.23
N THR A 69 -7.01 7.15 9.23
CA THR A 69 -5.83 7.78 9.81
C THR A 69 -5.75 7.59 11.34
N ARG A 70 -6.87 7.68 12.05
CA ARG A 70 -6.94 7.43 13.51
C ARG A 70 -6.62 5.97 13.83
N SER A 71 -7.15 5.03 13.06
CA SER A 71 -6.90 3.61 13.28
C SER A 71 -5.43 3.23 13.09
N MET A 72 -4.68 3.89 12.19
CA MET A 72 -3.21 3.73 12.13
C MET A 72 -2.54 4.02 13.48
N GLY A 73 -2.95 5.10 14.16
CA GLY A 73 -2.41 5.47 15.46
C GLY A 73 -2.76 4.47 16.56
N ILE A 74 -4.02 4.01 16.60
CA ILE A 74 -4.51 3.02 17.57
C ILE A 74 -3.77 1.68 17.38
N ASN A 75 -3.64 1.24 16.13
CA ASN A 75 -2.99 -0.01 15.76
C ASN A 75 -1.46 0.10 15.74
N ARG A 76 -0.91 1.29 16.05
CA ARG A 76 0.55 1.59 16.02
C ARG A 76 1.21 1.28 14.68
N ILE A 77 0.44 1.35 13.60
CA ILE A 77 0.91 1.14 12.23
C ILE A 77 1.65 2.37 11.76
N ARG A 78 2.83 2.16 11.19
CA ARG A 78 3.62 3.21 10.55
C ARG A 78 3.77 2.87 9.08
N LYS A 79 3.80 3.89 8.24
CA LYS A 79 4.14 3.71 6.83
C LYS A 79 5.64 3.49 6.77
N ASP A 80 6.06 2.31 6.31
CA ASP A 80 7.46 2.08 5.98
C ASP A 80 7.87 3.01 4.82
N HIS A 81 9.06 3.58 4.95
CA HIS A 81 9.63 4.33 3.85
C HIS A 81 9.95 3.35 2.73
N GLY A 82 9.52 3.69 1.50
CA GLY A 82 9.97 2.95 0.32
C GLY A 82 11.49 2.93 0.30
N CYS A 83 12.05 1.75 0.03
CA CYS A 83 13.48 1.56 -0.09
C CYS A 83 13.84 1.05 -1.49
N CYS A 84 15.04 1.39 -1.94
CA CYS A 84 15.70 0.67 -3.02
C CYS A 84 16.98 0.05 -2.46
N TRP A 85 17.48 -0.98 -3.14
CA TRP A 85 18.77 -1.57 -2.82
C TRP A 85 19.60 -1.77 -4.07
N ILE A 86 20.93 -1.73 -3.90
CA ILE A 86 21.90 -2.13 -4.92
C ILE A 86 22.89 -3.13 -4.32
N ASP A 87 23.33 -4.07 -5.13
CA ASP A 87 24.36 -5.03 -4.77
C ASP A 87 25.67 -4.67 -5.47
N VAL A 88 26.73 -4.45 -4.69
CA VAL A 88 28.08 -4.17 -5.21
C VAL A 88 29.07 -5.02 -4.43
N ASP A 89 29.87 -5.82 -5.12
CA ASP A 89 30.92 -6.66 -4.53
C ASP A 89 30.43 -7.53 -3.34
N ASN A 90 29.30 -8.22 -3.52
CA ASN A 90 28.62 -9.02 -2.47
C ASN A 90 28.20 -8.22 -1.23
N LYS A 91 28.02 -6.91 -1.34
CA LYS A 91 27.45 -6.06 -0.29
C LYS A 91 26.17 -5.42 -0.79
N THR A 92 25.12 -5.55 0.00
CA THR A 92 23.82 -4.92 -0.26
C THR A 92 23.76 -3.56 0.43
N PHE A 93 23.40 -2.54 -0.33
CA PHE A 93 23.21 -1.16 0.14
C PHE A 93 21.75 -0.80 0.00
N VAL A 94 21.09 -0.48 1.10
CA VAL A 94 19.68 -0.05 1.13
C VAL A 94 19.60 1.47 1.28
N PHE A 95 18.76 2.10 0.45
CA PHE A 95 18.48 3.54 0.48
C PHE A 95 16.99 3.76 0.69
N THR A 96 16.64 4.71 1.55
CA THR A 96 15.27 5.12 1.82
C THR A 96 15.04 6.58 1.43
N VAL A 97 13.77 6.95 1.20
CA VAL A 97 13.41 8.37 0.97
C VAL A 97 13.78 9.18 2.22
N ASN A 98 14.57 10.26 2.03
CA ASN A 98 15.24 11.08 3.05
C ASN A 98 16.50 10.48 3.69
N ASP A 99 17.12 9.44 3.12
CA ASP A 99 18.48 9.06 3.53
C ASP A 99 19.47 10.17 3.21
N LYS A 100 19.88 10.89 4.25
CA LYS A 100 20.87 11.96 4.12
C LYS A 100 22.29 11.50 4.32
N LEU A 101 22.57 10.28 4.84
CA LEU A 101 23.93 9.69 4.98
C LEU A 101 23.97 8.32 5.72
N ASN A 102 22.85 7.64 6.02
CA ASN A 102 22.87 6.41 6.82
C ASN A 102 22.83 5.15 5.95
N LEU A 103 23.99 4.70 5.45
CA LEU A 103 24.13 3.34 4.92
C LEU A 103 23.76 2.36 6.03
N ARG A 104 22.62 1.68 5.90
CA ARG A 104 22.36 0.47 6.66
C ARG A 104 22.82 -0.71 5.80
N MET A 105 23.87 -1.37 6.26
CA MET A 105 24.24 -2.68 5.75
C MET A 105 23.24 -3.68 6.31
N ALA A 106 22.59 -4.43 5.42
CA ALA A 106 21.72 -5.54 5.79
C ALA A 106 22.55 -6.78 6.15
#